data_AF-A0A535W6K6-F1
#
_entry.id   AF-A0A535W6K6-F1
#
_cell.length_a   1.000
_cell.length_b   1.000
_cell.length_c   1.000
_cell.angle_alpha   90.00
_cell.angle_beta   90.00
_cell.angle_gamma   90.00
#
_symmetry.space_group_name_H-M   'P 1'
#
loop_
_entity.id
_entity.type
_entity.pdbx_description
1 polymer ?
#
loop_
_entity_poly.entity_id
_entity_poly.type
_entity_poly.pdbx_seq_one_letter_code
_entity_poly.pdbx_strand_id
1 'polypeptide(L)' 'MLQYKGKIERGGPEVAVRLLSTLKDDESEYVRKSAGNALRDISRKHKDVVAEELKTWDTTNKKVLFTYGLANKFLG' A
#
# COMPACT_ATOMS: atom_id res chain seq x y z
N MET A 1 -30.19 4.31 -8.88
CA MET A 1 -29.27 3.80 -9.92
C MET A 1 -27.97 4.57 -9.84
N LEU A 2 -26.86 3.83 -9.73
CA LEU A 2 -25.50 4.34 -9.56
C LEU A 2 -25.14 5.38 -10.63
N GLN A 3 -24.60 6.54 -10.24
CA GLN A 3 -23.73 7.30 -11.14
C GLN A 3 -22.31 6.80 -10.96
N TYR A 4 -21.99 5.75 -11.72
CA TYR A 4 -20.65 5.26 -11.98
C TYR A 4 -19.91 6.30 -12.86
N LYS A 5 -19.62 7.47 -12.30
CA LYS A 5 -18.75 8.44 -12.98
C LYS A 5 -17.32 8.04 -12.69
N GLY A 6 -16.77 7.25 -13.62
CA GLY A 6 -15.34 7.03 -13.76
C GLY A 6 -14.60 8.35 -13.84
N LYS A 7 -14.15 8.85 -12.69
CA LYS A 7 -12.94 9.65 -12.63
C LYS A 7 -11.80 8.66 -12.79
N ILE A 8 -11.21 8.62 -13.97
CA ILE A 8 -9.83 8.15 -14.12
C ILE A 8 -9.00 9.16 -13.32
N GLU A 9 -8.81 8.89 -12.02
CA GLU A 9 -8.03 9.74 -11.13
C GLU A 9 -6.57 9.67 -11.58
N ARG A 10 -6.08 10.79 -12.12
CA ARG A 10 -4.70 10.96 -12.56
C ARG A 10 -3.74 10.66 -11.41
N GLY A 11 -2.95 9.60 -11.55
CA GLY A 11 -1.64 9.34 -10.93
C GLY A 11 -1.29 10.07 -9.62
N GLY A 12 -2.10 9.89 -8.58
CA GLY A 12 -1.85 10.43 -7.23
C GLY A 12 -1.30 9.38 -6.27
N PRO A 13 -0.81 9.80 -5.08
CA PRO A 13 -0.29 8.89 -4.06
C PRO A 13 -1.34 7.87 -3.62
N GLU A 14 -2.62 8.22 -3.56
CA GLU A 14 -3.72 7.31 -3.20
C GLU A 14 -3.89 6.19 -4.22
N VAL A 15 -3.81 6.51 -5.52
CA VAL A 15 -3.89 5.52 -6.60
C VAL A 15 -2.69 4.57 -6.53
N ALA A 16 -1.48 5.12 -6.35
CA ALA A 16 -0.27 4.33 -6.24
C ALA A 16 -0.31 3.40 -5.02
N VAL A 17 -0.75 3.91 -3.88
CA VAL A 17 -0.90 3.12 -2.64
C VAL A 17 -1.91 1.99 -2.82
N ARG A 18 -3.09 2.27 -3.40
CA ARG A 18 -4.09 1.22 -3.67
C ARG A 18 -3.54 0.11 -4.58
N LEU A 19 -2.84 0.48 -5.67
CA LEU A 19 -2.26 -0.49 -6.60
C LEU A 19 -1.15 -1.33 -5.95
N LEU A 20 -0.23 -0.71 -5.22
CA LEU A 20 0.83 -1.45 -4.53
C LEU A 20 0.28 -2.35 -3.42
N SER A 21 -0.82 -1.95 -2.79
CA SER A 21 -1.46 -2.72 -1.71
C SER A 21 -2.16 -3.98 -2.20
N THR A 22 -2.40 -4.15 -3.51
CA THR A 22 -2.87 -5.43 -4.06
C THR A 22 -1.78 -6.50 -4.08
N LEU A 23 -0.51 -6.11 -3.86
CA LEU A 23 0.66 -7.00 -3.89
C LEU A 23 1.17 -7.37 -2.48
N LYS A 24 0.45 -6.96 -1.44
CA LYS A 24 0.89 -7.08 -0.04
C LYS A 24 1.11 -8.52 0.42
N ASP A 25 0.41 -9.47 -0.17
CA ASP A 25 0.43 -10.90 0.14
C ASP A 25 0.85 -11.77 -1.06
N ASP A 26 1.44 -11.16 -2.10
CA ASP A 26 1.91 -11.87 -3.29
C ASP A 26 2.80 -13.07 -2.91
N GLU A 27 2.72 -14.17 -3.65
CA GLU A 27 3.51 -15.38 -3.39
C GLU A 27 5.02 -15.11 -3.44
N SER A 28 5.46 -14.24 -4.35
CA SER A 28 6.86 -13.89 -4.52
C SER A 28 7.32 -12.93 -3.44
N GLU A 29 8.29 -13.36 -2.63
CA GLU A 29 8.94 -12.47 -1.66
C GLU A 29 9.57 -11.25 -2.33
N TYR A 30 10.10 -11.41 -3.54
CA TYR A 30 10.66 -10.30 -4.31
C TYR A 30 9.60 -9.23 -4.60
N VAL A 31 8.39 -9.65 -5.01
CA VAL A 31 7.26 -8.73 -5.27
C VAL A 31 6.84 -8.03 -3.99
N ARG A 32 6.66 -8.76 -2.89
CA ARG A 32 6.34 -8.18 -1.58
C ARG A 32 7.37 -7.16 -1.12
N LYS A 33 8.67 -7.48 -1.28
CA LYS A 33 9.78 -6.59 -0.96
C LYS A 33 9.74 -5.32 -1.81
N SER A 34 9.46 -5.45 -3.11
CA SER A 34 9.32 -4.31 -4.02
C SER A 34 8.16 -3.40 -3.60
N ALA A 35 6.97 -3.99 -3.39
CA ALA A 35 5.77 -3.27 -2.99
C ALA A 35 5.95 -2.54 -1.64
N GLY A 36 6.48 -3.22 -0.63
CA GLY A 36 6.74 -2.64 0.69
C GLY A 36 7.74 -1.48 0.65
N ASN A 37 8.81 -1.59 -0.15
CA ASN A 37 9.76 -0.48 -0.33
C ASN A 37 9.14 0.71 -1.09
N ALA A 38 8.33 0.46 -2.12
CA ALA A 38 7.65 1.53 -2.85
C ALA A 38 6.67 2.29 -1.94
N LEU A 39 5.88 1.58 -1.12
CA LEU A 39 5.00 2.19 -0.11
C LEU A 39 5.79 2.99 0.94
N ARG A 40 6.94 2.47 1.38
CA ARG A 40 7.85 3.18 2.29
C ARG A 40 8.40 4.46 1.68
N ASP A 41 8.68 4.47 0.38
CA ASP A 41 9.21 5.66 -0.29
C ASP A 41 8.12 6.72 -0.49
N ILE A 42 6.88 6.30 -0.79
CA ILE A 42 5.70 7.19 -0.82
C ILE A 42 5.46 7.80 0.57
N SER A 43 5.56 7.01 1.63
CA SER A 43 5.28 7.49 3.00
C SER A 43 6.21 8.61 3.45
N ARG A 44 7.38 8.80 2.82
CA ARG A 44 8.25 9.95 3.12
C ARG A 44 7.61 11.31 2.85
N LYS A 45 6.70 11.39 1.86
CA LYS A 45 6.00 12.64 1.49
C LYS A 45 4.50 12.59 1.75
N HIS A 46 3.91 11.39 1.76
CA HIS A 46 2.47 11.17 1.89
C HIS A 46 2.18 10.18 3.02
N LYS A 47 2.67 10.49 4.22
CA LYS A 47 2.54 9.62 5.41
C LYS A 47 1.11 9.18 5.66
N ASP A 48 0.18 10.14 5.66
CA ASP A 48 -1.21 9.91 6.04
C ASP A 48 -1.89 8.88 5.11
N VAL A 49 -1.67 9.00 3.80
CA VAL A 49 -2.25 8.08 2.81
C VAL A 49 -1.77 6.65 3.03
N VAL A 50 -0.48 6.46 3.31
CA VAL A 50 0.08 5.11 3.56
C VAL A 50 -0.38 4.59 4.93
N ALA A 51 -0.43 5.44 5.95
CA ALA A 51 -0.87 5.05 7.28
C ALA A 51 -2.34 4.61 7.30
N GLU A 52 -3.23 5.35 6.63
CA GLU A 52 -4.65 4.96 6.54
C GLU A 52 -4.83 3.64 5.81
N GLU A 53 -4.10 3.40 4.71
CA GLU A 53 -4.15 2.11 4.01
C GLU A 53 -3.64 0.97 4.90
N LEU A 54 -2.49 1.13 5.57
CA LEU A 54 -1.89 0.08 6.40
C LEU A 54 -2.76 -0.31 7.59
N LYS A 55 -3.60 0.58 8.12
CA LYS A 55 -4.58 0.25 9.19
C LYS A 55 -5.60 -0.80 8.75
N THR A 56 -5.82 -0.95 7.44
CA THR A 56 -6.79 -1.92 6.90
C THR A 56 -6.20 -3.32 6.71
N TRP A 57 -4.89 -3.49 6.87
CA TRP A 57 -4.21 -4.73 6.55
C TRP A 57 -4.32 -5.77 7.67
N ASP A 58 -4.66 -7.01 7.30
CA ASP A 58 -4.62 -8.15 8.21
C ASP A 58 -3.19 -8.65 8.42
N THR A 59 -2.57 -8.23 9.53
CA THR A 59 -1.20 -8.59 9.89
C THR A 59 -1.06 -9.97 10.54
N THR A 60 -2.16 -10.73 10.70
CA THR A 60 -2.08 -12.14 11.09
C THR A 60 -1.55 -13.02 9.95
N ASN A 61 -1.73 -12.58 8.70
CA ASN A 61 -1.11 -13.18 7.53
C ASN A 61 0.39 -12.83 7.47
N LYS A 62 1.25 -13.85 7.55
CA LYS A 62 2.72 -13.68 7.56
C LYS A 62 3.27 -12.96 6.33
N LYS A 63 2.65 -13.12 5.15
CA LYS A 63 3.06 -12.40 3.93
C LYS A 63 2.72 -10.92 4.01
N VAL A 64 1.52 -10.60 4.49
CA VAL A 64 1.09 -9.21 4.73
C VAL A 64 1.97 -8.57 5.80
N LEU A 65 2.25 -9.26 6.91
CA LEU A 65 3.11 -8.79 7.98
C LEU A 65 4.52 -8.43 7.49
N PHE A 66 5.09 -9.25 6.59
CA PHE A 66 6.39 -8.97 5.98
C PHE A 66 6.37 -7.65 5.19
N THR A 67 5.39 -7.47 4.30
CA THR A 67 5.26 -6.24 3.50
C THR A 67 4.97 -5.02 4.37
N TYR A 68 4.09 -5.19 5.37
CA TYR A 68 3.73 -4.16 6.35
C TYR A 68 4.98 -3.64 7.07
N GLY A 69 5.85 -4.53 7.55
CA GLY A 69 7.07 -4.16 8.26
C GLY A 69 8.00 -3.27 7.43
N LEU A 70 8.05 -3.45 6.11
CA LEU A 70 8.81 -2.60 5.20
C LEU A 70 8.15 -1.22 5.03
N ALA A 71 6.83 -1.20 4.78
CA ALA A 71 6.07 0.01 4.51
C ALA A 71 5.95 0.93 5.74
N ASN A 72 5.85 0.35 6.94
CA ASN A 72 5.60 1.07 8.20
C ASN A 72 6.82 1.82 8.76
N LYS A 73 8.00 1.72 8.13
CA LYS A 73 9.28 2.16 8.70
C LYS A 73 9.35 3.65 9.10
N PHE A 74 8.56 4.52 8.47
CA PHE A 74 8.58 5.99 8.69
C PHE A 74 7.26 6.55 9.26
N LEU A 75 6.34 5.68 9.67
CA LEU A 75 5.01 6.05 10.15
C LEU A 75 4.88 6.05 11.68
N GLY A 76 5.94 5.64 12.39
CA GLY A 76 6.10 5.80 13.83
C GLY A 76 6.83 7.08 14.21
#